data_AF-A0A3B3XKM5-F1
#
_entry.id   AF-A0A3B3XKM5-F1
#
_cell.length_a   1.000
_cell.length_b   1.000
_cell.length_c   1.000
_cell.angle_alpha   90.00
_cell.angle_beta   90.00
_cell.angle_gamma   90.00
#
_symmetry.space_group_name_H-M   'P 1'
#
loop_
_entity.id
_entity.type
_entity.pdbx_description
1 polymer ?
#
loop_
_entity_poly.entity_id
_entity_poly.type
_entity_poly.pdbx_seq_one_letter_code
_entity_poly.pdbx_strand_id
1 'polypeptide(L)' 'MKMTGENRAEGSEITMDDVKNLIKKKDEIEEQIKAYHDVLEDQGVGVEGPLVDAEGYPRADVNLYTIRDARHNISCKDVQ' A
#
# COMPACT_ATOMS: atom_id res chain seq x y z
N MET A 1 22.02 43.83 20.40
CA MET A 1 22.31 42.41 20.69
C MET A 1 21.16 41.80 21.48
N LYS A 2 20.40 40.89 20.89
CA LYS A 2 19.74 39.77 21.60
C LYS A 2 19.84 38.55 20.68
N MET A 3 20.70 37.62 21.09
CA MET A 3 20.73 36.25 20.59
C MET A 3 19.54 35.47 21.17
N THR A 4 19.35 34.30 20.57
CA THR A 4 18.59 33.12 21.01
C THR A 4 17.10 33.09 20.61
N GLY A 5 16.55 31.99 20.09
CA GLY A 5 17.08 30.64 19.98
C GLY A 5 16.53 29.91 18.76
N GLU A 6 17.43 29.24 18.04
CA GLU A 6 17.08 28.17 17.11
C GLU A 6 16.69 26.95 17.96
N ASN A 7 15.38 26.69 18.10
CA ASN A 7 14.90 25.37 18.54
C ASN A 7 14.93 24.44 17.32
N ARG A 8 16.09 23.85 17.05
CA ARG A 8 16.23 22.66 16.21
C ARG A 8 16.58 21.49 17.11
N ALA A 9 15.55 20.89 17.69
CA ALA A 9 15.59 19.55 18.23
C ALA A 9 14.51 18.78 17.44
N GLU A 10 14.73 17.58 16.94
CA GLU A 10 15.73 16.60 17.29
C GLU A 10 15.69 15.51 16.20
N GLY A 11 16.86 15.17 15.65
CA GLY A 11 16.97 13.96 14.86
C GLY A 11 16.75 12.78 15.79
N SER A 12 15.59 12.14 15.69
CA SER A 12 15.28 10.90 16.41
C SER A 12 16.44 9.94 16.18
N GLU A 13 17.14 9.58 17.26
CA GLU A 13 18.20 8.58 17.25
C GLU A 13 17.52 7.24 16.98
N ILE A 14 17.50 6.81 15.72
CA ILE A 14 16.85 5.56 15.31
C ILE A 14 17.62 4.42 15.98
N THR A 15 17.00 3.76 16.95
CA THR A 15 17.66 2.65 17.65
C THR A 15 17.64 1.39 16.79
N MET A 16 18.57 0.47 17.02
CA MET A 16 18.58 -0.83 16.33
C MET A 16 17.27 -1.61 16.50
N ASP A 17 16.55 -1.39 17.60
CA ASP A 17 15.25 -2.00 17.84
C ASP A 17 14.14 -1.33 17.03
N ASP A 18 14.23 -0.01 16.78
CA ASP A 18 13.34 0.68 15.85
C ASP A 18 13.52 0.18 14.41
N VAL A 19 14.77 -0.03 13.98
CA VAL A 19 15.06 -0.61 12.65
C VAL A 19 14.46 -2.01 12.53
N LYS A 20 14.62 -2.86 13.55
CA LYS A 20 14.02 -4.22 13.55
C LYS A 20 12.49 -4.17 13.52
N ASN A 21 11.88 -3.24 14.25
CA ASN A 21 10.43 -3.06 14.23
C ASN A 21 9.92 -2.56 12.88
N LEU A 22 10.68 -1.66 12.22
CA LEU A 22 10.37 -1.20 10.87
C LEU A 22 10.48 -2.33 9.85
N ILE A 23 11.50 -3.20 9.95
CA ILE A 23 11.63 -4.37 9.08
C ILE A 23 10.43 -5.30 9.22
N LYS A 24 10.04 -5.63 10.46
CA LYS A 24 8.84 -6.47 10.70
C LYS A 24 7.58 -5.87 10.10
N LYS A 25 7.36 -4.57 10.32
CA LYS A 25 6.20 -3.87 9.75
C LYS A 25 6.22 -3.88 8.22
N LYS A 26 7.39 -3.69 7.62
CA LYS A 26 7.57 -3.76 6.17
C LYS A 26 7.24 -5.16 5.64
N ASP A 27 7.72 -6.21 6.30
CA ASP A 27 7.45 -7.59 5.87
C ASP A 27 5.95 -7.94 6.02
N GLU A 28 5.29 -7.50 7.10
CA GLU A 28 3.84 -7.65 7.30
C GLU A 28 3.02 -6.92 6.22
N ILE A 29 3.45 -5.73 5.81
CA ILE A 29 2.80 -4.96 4.74
C ILE A 29 3.00 -5.67 3.39
N GLU A 30 4.19 -6.18 3.09
CA GLU A 30 4.46 -6.93 1.86
C GLU A 30 3.64 -8.22 1.78
N GLU A 31 3.49 -8.96 2.88
CA GLU A 31 2.63 -10.15 2.94
C GLU A 31 1.17 -9.78 2.67
N GLN A 32 0.68 -8.67 3.23
CA GLN A 32 -0.68 -8.19 2.97
C GLN A 32 -0.87 -7.80 1.51
N ILE A 33 0.08 -7.06 0.91
CA ILE A 33 0.04 -6.68 -0.51
C ILE A 33 0.01 -7.94 -1.38
N LYS A 34 0.84 -8.94 -1.06
CA LYS A 34 0.88 -10.20 -1.78
C LYS A 34 -0.45 -10.95 -1.70
N ALA A 35 -1.07 -11.01 -0.52
CA ALA A 35 -2.38 -11.63 -0.37
C ALA A 35 -3.47 -10.91 -1.21
N TYR A 36 -3.44 -9.57 -1.28
CA TYR A 36 -4.34 -8.83 -2.16
C TYR A 36 -4.06 -9.10 -3.64
N HIS A 37 -2.79 -9.24 -4.02
CA HIS A 37 -2.39 -9.64 -5.37
C HIS A 37 -2.93 -11.03 -5.75
N ASP A 38 -2.80 -12.02 -4.88
CA ASP A 38 -3.27 -13.37 -5.13
C ASP A 38 -4.80 -13.41 -5.31
N VAL A 39 -5.54 -12.63 -4.52
CA VAL A 39 -7.01 -12.48 -4.67
C VAL A 39 -7.39 -11.84 -6.00
N LEU A 40 -6.61 -10.85 -6.46
CA LEU A 40 -6.83 -10.20 -7.76
C LEU A 40 -6.52 -11.14 -8.93
N GLU A 41 -5.47 -11.95 -8.80
CA GLU A 41 -5.06 -12.93 -9.80
C GLU A 41 -6.06 -14.10 -9.91
N ASP A 42 -6.60 -14.59 -8.78
CA ASP A 42 -7.63 -15.63 -8.75
C ASP A 42 -8.93 -15.18 -9.44
N GLN A 43 -9.25 -13.88 -9.38
CA GLN A 43 -10.37 -13.28 -10.11
C GLN A 43 -10.04 -12.97 -11.58
N GLY A 44 -8.83 -13.26 -12.04
CA GLY A 44 -8.40 -13.02 -13.43
C GLY A 44 -8.21 -11.55 -13.79
N VAL A 45 -8.18 -10.65 -12.80
CA VAL A 45 -7.99 -9.21 -13.01
C VAL A 45 -6.83 -8.74 -12.15
N GLY A 46 -5.63 -8.67 -12.75
CA GLY A 46 -4.45 -8.12 -12.07
C GLY A 46 -4.67 -6.68 -11.55
N VAL A 47 -3.69 -6.15 -10.82
CA VAL A 47 -3.77 -4.82 -10.18
C VAL A 47 -4.07 -3.67 -11.16
N GLU A 48 -3.67 -3.82 -12.43
CA GLU A 48 -3.95 -2.86 -13.50
C GLU A 48 -4.80 -3.44 -14.63
N GLY A 49 -5.37 -4.64 -14.45
CA GLY A 49 -6.18 -5.30 -15.47
C GLY A 49 -7.42 -4.50 -15.88
N PRO A 50 -7.93 -4.68 -17.11
CA PRO A 50 -9.16 -4.03 -17.55
C PRO A 50 -10.37 -4.55 -16.77
N LEU A 51 -11.04 -3.65 -16.05
CA LEU A 51 -12.29 -3.93 -15.32
C LEU A 51 -13.54 -3.94 -16.20
N VAL A 52 -13.35 -3.66 -17.48
CA VAL A 52 -14.40 -3.65 -18.48
C VAL A 52 -14.14 -4.76 -19.51
N ASP A 53 -15.21 -5.26 -20.10
CA ASP A 53 -15.15 -6.17 -21.23
C ASP A 53 -14.79 -5.43 -22.53
N ALA A 54 -14.77 -6.16 -23.65
CA ALA A 54 -14.43 -5.62 -24.96
C ALA A 54 -15.46 -4.59 -25.48
N GLU A 55 -16.67 -4.56 -24.92
CA GLU A 55 -17.76 -3.65 -25.27
C GLU A 55 -17.81 -2.41 -24.35
N GLY A 56 -16.96 -2.37 -23.32
CA GLY A 56 -16.87 -1.27 -22.37
C GLY A 56 -17.84 -1.40 -21.20
N TYR A 57 -18.47 -2.56 -21.00
CA TYR A 57 -19.36 -2.81 -19.87
C TYR A 57 -18.59 -3.40 -18.68
N PRO A 58 -19.09 -3.18 -17.45
CA PRO A 58 -18.59 -3.83 -16.25
C PRO A 58 -18.56 -5.35 -16.42
N ARG A 59 -17.40 -5.97 -16.26
CA ARG A 59 -17.24 -7.42 -16.31
C ARG A 59 -18.14 -8.09 -15.27
N ALA A 60 -19.09 -8.91 -15.75
CA ALA A 60 -20.02 -9.64 -14.88
C ALA A 60 -19.40 -10.91 -14.27
N ASP A 61 -18.26 -11.35 -14.81
CA ASP A 61 -17.44 -12.48 -14.37
C ASP A 61 -16.64 -12.18 -13.09
N VAL A 62 -16.52 -10.91 -12.68
CA VAL A 62 -15.62 -10.49 -11.60
C VAL A 62 -16.29 -9.53 -10.62
N ASN A 63 -15.89 -9.57 -9.35
CA ASN A 63 -16.42 -8.66 -8.34
C ASN A 63 -15.66 -7.33 -8.34
N LEU A 64 -16.15 -6.37 -9.13
CA LEU A 64 -15.55 -5.04 -9.28
C LEU A 64 -15.43 -4.26 -7.97
N TYR A 65 -16.34 -4.48 -7.02
CA TYR A 65 -16.28 -3.82 -5.72
C TYR A 65 -15.03 -4.26 -4.95
N THR A 66 -14.81 -5.58 -4.85
CA THR A 66 -13.64 -6.15 -4.20
C THR A 66 -12.35 -5.76 -4.89
N ILE A 67 -12.32 -5.76 -6.23
CA ILE A 67 -11.13 -5.37 -7.00
C ILE A 67 -10.80 -3.89 -6.80
N ARG A 68 -11.81 -3.02 -6.81
CA ARG A 68 -11.62 -1.58 -6.61
C ARG A 68 -11.12 -1.27 -5.20
N ASP A 69 -11.64 -1.97 -4.20
CA ASP A 69 -11.18 -1.85 -2.81
C ASP A 69 -9.75 -2.36 -2.65
N ALA A 70 -9.43 -3.54 -3.20
CA ALA A 70 -8.08 -4.10 -3.18
C ALA A 70 -7.06 -3.17 -3.89
N ARG A 71 -7.38 -2.64 -5.08
CA ARG A 71 -6.52 -1.66 -5.77
C ARG A 71 -6.32 -0.39 -4.96
N HIS A 72 -7.39 0.13 -4.35
CA HIS A 72 -7.30 1.30 -3.50
C HIS A 72 -6.40 1.04 -2.29
N ASN A 73 -6.54 -0.11 -1.65
CA ASN A 73 -5.73 -0.51 -0.51
C ASN A 73 -4.26 -0.69 -0.90
N ILE A 74 -3.95 -1.34 -2.02
CA ILE A 74 -2.59 -1.47 -2.54
C ILE A 74 -1.99 -0.07 -2.80
N SER A 75 -2.65 0.76 -3.61
CA SER A 75 -2.14 2.11 -3.92
C SER A 75 -1.97 3.01 -2.70
N CYS A 76 -2.83 2.88 -1.68
CA CYS A 76 -2.72 3.69 -0.47
C CYS A 76 -1.58 3.21 0.45
N LYS A 77 -1.28 1.91 0.47
CA LYS A 77 -0.17 1.33 1.23
C LYS A 77 1.19 1.57 0.57
N ASP A 78 1.25 1.68 -0.76
CA ASP A 78 2.50 1.92 -1.50
C ASP A 78 2.98 3.38 -1.51
N VAL A 79 2.11 4.35 -1.21
CA VAL A 79 2.40 5.81 -1.31
C VAL A 79 2.69 6.46 0.05
N GLN A 80 2.77 5.68 1.15
CA GLN A 80 2.86 6.20 2.52
C GLN A 80 4.22 5.94 3.17
#